data_AF-A0A285P190-F1
#
_entry.id   AF-A0A285P190-F1
#
_cell.length_a   1.000
_cell.length_b   1.000
_cell.length_c   1.000
_cell.angle_alpha   90.00
_cell.angle_beta   90.00
_cell.angle_gamma   90.00
#
_symmetry.space_group_name_H-M   'P 1'
#
loop_
_entity.id
_entity.type
_entity.pdbx_description
1 polymer ?
#
loop_
_entity_poly.entity_id
_entity_poly.type
_entity_poly.pdbx_seq_one_letter_code
_entity_poly.pdbx_strand_id
1 'polypeptide(L)'
;MLYSFSSFKEEDLLGFLHAGELDEHIADVFKEFNELSPFVQFELIKYVKEKSVYVDVHVLSKTLGTSQKTAEEILKGEFKIFTFPAVSTQGYSQMVQGMVIKDTSQRICNVEGIKRHIKSVEDLLKSRGLLKDYLSVFLNSYITGKSFQLSLALSLLTEKVPDRFCFTGGVDAKGNVQAVDNIPQKEKACRSSGKKLISPVNVRSVDDIIDWFSKPFVDVPFVITKERSRPNIGDFWEEEHVLKNLKHFHEITEEDLILETGQLEGQKWQEVCTEFINRIRRMDYELSNRLRLNLVINGPTALAMALGILYSHTRPFRVFHYSNSEKRYYTIDVFNTRELKERVKEYTHTEAELDSSEGKDLAVIIRGAHHDPTGDVKAYLTKEGISADILVLSPKEKEGNIPPNQLKEVAKEYASHIQSARAQKHYENIHFFLSTPVAIGYLLGVAFGHYTKGYIYNYKTNELYERVLSLEFLRDLIEKA
;
A
#
# COMPACT_ATOMS: atom_id res chain seq x y z
N MET A 1 -32.88 35.40 -36.29
CA MET A 1 -31.64 35.01 -36.97
C MET A 1 -31.33 33.62 -36.45
N LEU A 2 -31.44 32.56 -37.27
CA LEU A 2 -31.05 31.21 -36.84
C LEU A 2 -29.53 31.18 -36.91
N TYR A 3 -28.86 31.32 -35.76
CA TYR A 3 -27.43 31.08 -35.66
C TYR A 3 -27.18 29.58 -35.89
N SER A 4 -26.17 29.25 -36.70
CA SER A 4 -25.65 27.88 -36.80
C SER A 4 -24.52 27.76 -35.78
N PHE A 5 -24.78 27.10 -34.65
CA PHE A 5 -23.81 26.90 -33.58
C PHE A 5 -22.64 26.00 -34.01
N SER A 6 -22.87 25.08 -34.95
CA SER A 6 -21.86 24.24 -35.58
C SER A 6 -20.85 25.02 -36.43
N SER A 7 -21.14 26.28 -36.78
CA SER A 7 -20.22 27.17 -37.49
C SER A 7 -19.25 27.94 -36.58
N PHE A 8 -19.47 27.93 -35.27
CA PHE A 8 -18.59 28.59 -34.30
C PHE A 8 -17.28 27.81 -34.16
N LYS A 9 -16.20 28.52 -33.82
CA LYS A 9 -14.99 27.83 -33.33
C LYS A 9 -15.33 27.13 -32.02
N GLU A 10 -14.81 25.92 -31.86
CA GLU A 10 -15.05 25.07 -30.68
C GLU A 10 -14.74 25.79 -29.36
N GLU A 11 -13.62 26.51 -29.29
CA GLU A 11 -13.20 27.28 -28.11
C GLU A 11 -14.20 28.40 -27.75
N ASP A 12 -14.69 29.13 -28.75
CA ASP A 12 -15.65 30.22 -28.55
C ASP A 12 -17.00 29.67 -28.08
N LEU A 13 -17.48 28.59 -28.70
CA LEU A 13 -18.75 27.94 -28.34
C LEU A 13 -18.73 27.43 -26.90
N LEU A 14 -17.62 26.79 -26.48
CA LEU A 14 -17.44 26.32 -25.11
C LEU A 14 -17.29 27.48 -24.11
N GLY A 15 -16.62 28.57 -24.51
CA GLY A 15 -16.55 29.79 -23.73
C GLY A 15 -17.94 30.36 -23.42
N PHE A 16 -18.80 30.49 -24.44
CA PHE A 16 -20.18 30.94 -24.26
C PHE A 16 -21.02 29.96 -23.44
N LEU A 17 -20.84 28.65 -23.66
CA LEU A 17 -21.53 27.61 -22.89
C LEU A 17 -21.18 27.72 -21.39
N HIS A 18 -19.90 27.75 -21.05
CA HIS A 18 -19.44 27.77 -19.65
C HIS A 18 -19.72 29.10 -18.95
N ALA A 19 -19.86 30.19 -19.70
CA ALA A 19 -20.31 31.49 -19.20
C ALA A 19 -21.83 31.57 -18.95
N GLY A 20 -22.61 30.57 -19.40
CA GLY A 20 -24.07 30.56 -19.30
C GLY A 20 -24.78 31.44 -20.32
N GLU A 21 -24.05 31.95 -21.32
CA GLU A 21 -24.59 32.83 -22.36
C GLU A 21 -25.47 32.08 -23.37
N LEU A 22 -25.42 30.74 -23.36
CA LEU A 22 -26.21 29.88 -24.23
C LEU A 22 -27.44 29.27 -23.56
N ASP A 23 -27.73 29.58 -22.29
CA ASP A 23 -28.81 28.93 -21.54
C ASP A 23 -30.20 29.09 -22.20
N GLU A 24 -30.50 30.30 -22.71
CA GLU A 24 -31.76 30.57 -23.44
C GLU A 24 -31.81 29.92 -24.83
N HIS A 25 -30.66 29.55 -25.38
CA HIS A 25 -30.50 28.95 -26.71
C HIS A 25 -30.14 27.47 -26.66
N ILE A 26 -30.10 26.86 -25.48
CA ILE A 26 -29.55 25.52 -25.27
C ILE A 26 -30.27 24.47 -26.14
N ALA A 27 -31.59 24.62 -26.31
CA ALA A 27 -32.39 23.73 -27.15
C ALA A 27 -32.00 23.81 -28.65
N ASP A 28 -31.56 24.98 -29.12
CA ASP A 28 -31.08 25.15 -30.49
C ASP A 28 -29.68 24.55 -30.65
N VAL A 29 -28.80 24.71 -29.67
CA VAL A 29 -27.49 24.03 -29.65
C VAL A 29 -27.67 22.50 -29.70
N PHE A 30 -28.65 21.94 -28.97
CA PHE A 30 -28.95 20.51 -29.03
C PHE A 30 -29.49 20.05 -30.39
N LYS A 31 -30.16 20.90 -31.18
CA LYS A 31 -30.62 20.49 -32.52
C LYS A 31 -29.45 20.21 -33.46
N GLU A 32 -28.31 20.84 -33.22
CA GLU A 32 -27.07 20.68 -34.00
C GLU A 32 -26.09 19.68 -33.37
N PHE A 33 -26.45 19.00 -32.29
CA PHE A 33 -25.55 18.11 -31.52
C PHE A 33 -24.73 17.15 -32.38
N ASN A 34 -25.34 16.51 -33.39
CA ASN A 34 -24.66 15.53 -34.24
C ASN A 34 -23.66 16.16 -35.22
N GLU A 35 -23.75 17.48 -35.44
CA GLU A 35 -22.80 18.27 -36.22
C GLU A 35 -21.62 18.78 -35.38
N LEU A 36 -21.79 18.80 -34.05
CA LEU A 36 -20.75 19.22 -33.11
C LEU A 36 -19.69 18.12 -32.90
N SER A 37 -18.49 18.53 -32.50
CA SER A 37 -17.42 17.59 -32.17
C SER A 37 -17.78 16.78 -30.90
N PRO A 38 -17.17 15.60 -30.69
CA PRO A 38 -17.35 14.82 -29.47
C PRO A 38 -17.01 15.60 -28.20
N PHE A 39 -16.06 16.54 -28.28
CA PHE A 39 -15.66 17.38 -27.15
C PHE A 39 -16.80 18.30 -26.75
N VAL A 40 -17.38 19.03 -27.71
CA VAL A 40 -18.55 19.89 -27.47
C VAL A 40 -19.76 19.08 -27.03
N GLN A 41 -20.04 17.94 -27.66
CA GLN A 41 -21.14 17.05 -27.28
C GLN A 41 -21.02 16.58 -25.82
N PHE A 42 -19.82 16.16 -25.41
CA PHE A 42 -19.53 15.75 -24.03
C PHE A 42 -19.74 16.90 -23.04
N GLU A 43 -19.15 18.07 -23.32
CA GLU A 43 -19.26 19.26 -22.46
C GLU A 43 -20.69 19.78 -22.39
N LEU A 44 -21.47 19.70 -23.47
CA LEU A 44 -22.87 20.12 -23.49
C LEU A 44 -23.75 19.26 -22.57
N ILE A 45 -23.63 17.93 -22.64
CA ILE A 45 -24.38 17.05 -21.73
C ILE A 45 -23.93 17.27 -20.29
N LYS A 46 -22.61 17.38 -20.05
CA LYS A 46 -22.06 17.60 -18.72
C LYS A 46 -22.55 18.93 -18.12
N TYR A 47 -22.48 20.02 -18.89
CA TYR A 47 -22.91 21.36 -18.49
C TYR A 47 -24.37 21.38 -18.05
N VAL A 48 -25.28 20.84 -18.88
CA VAL A 48 -26.70 20.76 -18.56
C VAL A 48 -26.96 20.01 -17.26
N LYS A 49 -26.23 18.92 -17.03
CA LYS A 49 -26.37 18.11 -15.80
C LYS A 49 -25.81 18.80 -14.57
N GLU A 50 -24.65 19.47 -14.68
CA GLU A 50 -24.01 20.16 -13.56
C GLU A 50 -24.73 21.45 -13.17
N LYS A 51 -25.22 22.20 -14.17
CA LYS A 51 -25.92 23.49 -13.96
C LYS A 51 -27.44 23.35 -13.84
N SER A 52 -27.97 22.15 -14.05
CA SER A 52 -29.41 21.89 -14.05
C SER A 52 -30.19 22.80 -15.03
N VAL A 53 -29.57 23.11 -16.17
CA VAL A 53 -30.22 23.91 -17.23
C VAL A 53 -31.37 23.10 -17.82
N TYR A 54 -32.52 23.75 -18.01
CA TYR A 54 -33.68 23.09 -18.58
C TYR A 54 -33.45 22.76 -20.06
N VAL A 55 -33.60 21.49 -20.41
CA VAL A 55 -33.60 21.01 -21.79
C VAL A 55 -34.89 20.25 -22.03
N ASP A 56 -35.61 20.62 -23.09
CA ASP A 56 -36.82 19.90 -23.50
C ASP A 56 -36.47 18.44 -23.84
N VAL A 57 -37.12 17.52 -23.13
CA VAL A 57 -36.93 16.07 -23.29
C VAL A 57 -37.21 15.62 -24.72
N HIS A 58 -38.17 16.24 -25.41
CA HIS A 58 -38.48 15.95 -26.81
C HIS A 58 -37.32 16.34 -27.74
N VAL A 59 -36.70 17.50 -27.50
CA VAL A 59 -35.53 17.95 -28.25
C VAL A 59 -34.38 16.97 -28.07
N LEU A 60 -34.02 16.65 -26.82
CA LEU A 60 -32.93 15.72 -26.54
C LEU A 60 -33.20 14.31 -27.09
N SER A 61 -34.42 13.81 -26.95
CA SER A 61 -34.87 12.51 -27.48
C SER A 61 -34.69 12.43 -29.00
N LYS A 62 -35.12 13.47 -29.72
CA LYS A 62 -34.98 13.56 -31.18
C LYS A 62 -33.51 13.63 -31.58
N THR A 63 -32.73 14.48 -30.90
CA THR A 63 -31.31 14.70 -31.17
C THR A 63 -30.49 13.41 -31.02
N LEU A 64 -30.68 12.69 -29.92
CA LEU A 64 -29.94 11.45 -29.62
C LEU A 64 -30.51 10.22 -30.34
N GLY A 65 -31.61 10.36 -31.09
CA GLY A 65 -32.29 9.24 -31.75
C GLY A 65 -32.80 8.19 -30.75
N THR A 66 -33.36 8.63 -29.63
CA THR A 66 -33.73 7.78 -28.48
C THR A 66 -35.16 8.07 -28.00
N SER A 67 -35.69 7.24 -27.10
CA SER A 67 -37.00 7.47 -26.48
C SER A 67 -36.98 8.68 -25.53
N GLN A 68 -38.11 9.34 -25.34
CA GLN A 68 -38.24 10.43 -24.35
C GLN A 68 -37.91 9.95 -22.94
N LYS A 69 -38.25 8.69 -22.61
CA LYS A 69 -37.87 8.05 -21.34
C LYS A 69 -36.35 8.01 -21.16
N THR A 70 -35.61 7.56 -22.17
CA THR A 70 -34.14 7.53 -22.12
C THR A 70 -33.56 8.94 -21.98
N ALA A 71 -34.09 9.92 -22.71
CA ALA A 71 -33.63 11.30 -22.63
C ALA A 71 -33.86 11.90 -21.23
N GLU A 72 -35.02 11.62 -20.63
CA GLU A 72 -35.33 12.02 -19.25
C GLU A 72 -34.38 11.34 -18.24
N GLU A 73 -34.11 10.04 -18.39
CA GLU A 73 -33.16 9.29 -17.57
C GLU A 73 -31.72 9.84 -17.71
N ILE A 74 -31.31 10.26 -18.91
CA ILE A 74 -30.01 10.92 -19.12
C ILE A 74 -29.94 12.26 -18.39
N LEU A 75 -30.99 13.10 -18.46
CA LEU A 75 -30.99 14.41 -17.81
C LEU A 75 -30.98 14.27 -16.28
N LYS A 76 -31.80 13.37 -15.73
CA LYS A 76 -32.00 13.21 -14.28
C LYS A 76 -31.00 12.27 -13.58
N GLY A 77 -30.43 11.30 -14.29
CA GLY A 77 -29.59 10.26 -13.68
C GLY A 77 -28.25 10.79 -13.18
N GLU A 78 -27.71 10.19 -12.12
CA GLU A 78 -26.34 10.48 -11.70
C GLU A 78 -25.33 10.04 -12.78
N PHE A 79 -24.23 10.78 -12.88
CA PHE A 79 -23.16 10.47 -13.81
C PHE A 79 -21.82 10.26 -13.11
N LYS A 80 -20.95 9.46 -13.72
CA LYS A 80 -19.55 9.32 -13.33
C LYS A 80 -18.65 9.70 -14.49
N ILE A 81 -17.55 10.40 -14.19
CA ILE A 81 -16.48 10.66 -15.15
C ILE A 81 -15.40 9.60 -14.98
N PHE A 82 -14.90 9.08 -16.10
CA PHE A 82 -13.76 8.19 -16.15
C PHE A 82 -12.77 8.69 -17.19
N THR A 83 -11.49 8.35 -17.02
CA THR A 83 -10.41 8.78 -17.91
C THR A 83 -9.59 7.57 -18.34
N PHE A 84 -9.20 7.52 -19.61
CA PHE A 84 -8.42 6.42 -20.18
C PHE A 84 -7.52 6.93 -21.31
N PRO A 85 -6.46 6.19 -21.68
CA PRO A 85 -5.61 6.58 -22.78
C PRO A 85 -6.11 5.93 -24.08
N ALA A 86 -6.24 6.73 -25.12
CA ALA A 86 -6.60 6.26 -26.45
C ALA A 86 -5.56 6.69 -27.49
N VAL A 87 -5.57 5.99 -28.62
CA VAL A 87 -4.90 6.45 -29.83
C VAL A 87 -6.01 6.86 -30.78
N SER A 88 -5.95 8.11 -31.25
CA SER A 88 -6.89 8.65 -32.23
C SER A 88 -6.77 7.88 -33.55
N THR A 89 -7.77 8.05 -34.42
CA THR A 89 -7.74 7.53 -35.79
C THR A 89 -6.55 8.03 -36.61
N GLN A 90 -5.96 9.17 -36.22
CA GLN A 90 -4.77 9.77 -36.83
C GLN A 90 -3.45 9.29 -36.23
N GLY A 91 -3.48 8.38 -35.23
CA GLY A 91 -2.28 7.81 -34.61
C GLY A 91 -1.71 8.60 -33.42
N TYR A 92 -2.29 9.75 -33.07
CA TYR A 92 -1.89 10.52 -31.89
C TYR A 92 -2.45 9.90 -30.62
N SER A 93 -1.60 9.71 -29.59
CA SER A 93 -2.06 9.29 -28.27
C SER A 93 -2.53 10.48 -27.44
N GLN A 94 -3.66 10.30 -26.75
CA GLN A 94 -4.28 11.32 -25.93
C GLN A 94 -4.98 10.68 -24.72
N MET A 95 -5.17 11.49 -23.67
CA MET A 95 -6.07 11.16 -22.57
C MET A 95 -7.49 11.52 -22.97
N VAL A 96 -8.42 10.57 -22.87
CA VAL A 96 -9.82 10.73 -23.23
C VAL A 96 -10.66 10.65 -21.96
N GLN A 97 -11.65 11.52 -21.86
CA GLN A 97 -12.65 11.50 -20.81
C GLN A 97 -13.95 10.90 -21.33
N GLY A 98 -14.57 10.09 -20.48
CA GLY A 98 -15.90 9.58 -20.71
C GLY A 98 -16.81 9.90 -19.54
N MET A 99 -18.07 10.14 -19.83
CA MET A 99 -19.14 10.29 -18.87
C MET A 99 -20.08 9.11 -19.02
N VAL A 100 -20.44 8.46 -17.93
CA VAL A 100 -21.39 7.35 -17.93
C VAL A 100 -22.57 7.63 -17.02
N ILE A 101 -23.76 7.30 -17.52
CA ILE A 101 -25.03 7.30 -16.79
C ILE A 101 -25.57 5.87 -16.81
N LYS A 102 -25.95 5.36 -15.64
CA LYS A 102 -26.47 4.00 -15.46
C LYS A 102 -28.00 3.95 -15.64
N ASP A 103 -28.50 2.74 -15.85
CA ASP A 103 -29.94 2.42 -15.80
C ASP A 103 -30.79 3.25 -16.75
N THR A 104 -30.26 3.47 -17.96
CA THR A 104 -30.99 4.09 -19.06
C THR A 104 -31.72 3.03 -19.88
N SER A 105 -32.89 3.35 -20.40
CA SER A 105 -33.78 2.44 -21.14
C SER A 105 -33.21 2.02 -22.48
N GLN A 106 -32.25 2.77 -23.02
CA GLN A 106 -31.53 2.44 -24.25
C GLN A 106 -30.05 2.75 -24.09
N ARG A 107 -29.20 1.92 -24.70
CA ARG A 107 -27.77 2.19 -24.77
C ARG A 107 -27.49 3.38 -25.70
N ILE A 108 -26.82 4.41 -25.21
CA ILE A 108 -26.45 5.60 -25.99
C ILE A 108 -24.93 5.77 -26.01
N CYS A 109 -24.41 6.19 -27.15
CA CYS A 109 -23.04 6.68 -27.29
C CYS A 109 -22.99 7.75 -28.37
N ASN A 110 -22.32 8.87 -28.11
CA ASN A 110 -22.14 9.95 -29.07
C ASN A 110 -21.08 9.64 -30.14
N VAL A 111 -20.20 8.66 -29.89
CA VAL A 111 -19.21 8.20 -30.86
C VAL A 111 -19.71 6.95 -31.59
N GLU A 112 -19.86 7.07 -32.90
CA GLU A 112 -20.30 5.98 -33.77
C GLU A 112 -19.34 4.77 -33.69
N GLY A 113 -19.88 3.56 -33.78
CA GLY A 113 -19.10 2.32 -33.71
C GLY A 113 -18.63 1.91 -32.30
N ILE A 114 -18.67 2.82 -31.31
CA ILE A 114 -18.32 2.51 -29.91
C ILE A 114 -19.49 1.89 -29.14
N LYS A 115 -20.72 2.24 -29.49
CA LYS A 115 -21.95 1.73 -28.85
C LYS A 115 -21.99 0.20 -28.72
N ARG A 116 -21.47 -0.55 -29.71
CA ARG A 116 -21.42 -2.03 -29.64
C ARG A 116 -20.44 -2.56 -28.59
N HIS A 117 -19.37 -1.82 -28.29
CA HIS A 117 -18.34 -2.21 -27.34
C HIS A 117 -18.79 -1.99 -25.89
N ILE A 118 -19.78 -1.16 -25.61
CA ILE A 118 -20.29 -0.97 -24.23
C ILE A 118 -20.96 -2.25 -23.68
N LYS A 119 -21.52 -3.09 -24.58
CA LYS A 119 -22.29 -4.29 -24.20
C LYS A 119 -21.56 -5.22 -23.23
N SER A 120 -20.26 -5.47 -23.43
CA SER A 120 -19.54 -6.42 -22.58
C SER A 120 -19.37 -5.92 -21.14
N VAL A 121 -19.25 -4.61 -20.95
CA VAL A 121 -19.22 -3.99 -19.61
C VAL A 121 -20.61 -4.03 -18.98
N GLU A 122 -21.67 -3.79 -19.76
CA GLU A 122 -23.05 -3.95 -19.27
C GLU A 122 -23.34 -5.39 -18.82
N ASP A 123 -22.94 -6.37 -19.61
CA ASP A 123 -23.14 -7.80 -19.27
C ASP A 123 -22.43 -8.15 -17.96
N LEU A 124 -21.18 -7.66 -17.76
CA LEU A 124 -20.45 -7.77 -16.50
C LEU A 124 -21.22 -7.14 -15.32
N LEU A 125 -21.63 -5.88 -15.45
CA LEU A 125 -22.34 -5.16 -14.38
C LEU A 125 -23.69 -5.80 -14.03
N LYS A 126 -24.43 -6.28 -15.04
CA LYS A 126 -25.68 -7.01 -14.87
C LYS A 126 -25.48 -8.31 -14.11
N SER A 127 -24.45 -9.08 -14.46
CA SER A 127 -24.11 -10.31 -13.75
C SER A 127 -23.81 -10.09 -12.26
N ARG A 128 -23.42 -8.87 -11.88
CA ARG A 128 -23.16 -8.45 -10.50
C ARG A 128 -24.34 -7.73 -9.84
N GLY A 129 -25.46 -7.58 -10.53
CA GLY A 129 -26.64 -6.86 -10.04
C GLY A 129 -26.43 -5.35 -9.87
N LEU A 130 -25.42 -4.77 -10.53
CA LEU A 130 -25.06 -3.34 -10.40
C LEU A 130 -25.62 -2.46 -11.52
N LEU A 131 -26.27 -3.08 -12.50
CA LEU A 131 -26.94 -2.44 -13.63
C LEU A 131 -28.24 -3.21 -13.92
N LYS A 132 -29.35 -2.50 -14.05
CA LYS A 132 -30.66 -3.04 -14.42
C LYS A 132 -30.83 -3.03 -15.94
N ASP A 133 -30.65 -1.86 -16.55
CA ASP A 133 -30.93 -1.63 -17.97
C ASP A 133 -29.64 -1.40 -18.78
N TYR A 134 -29.42 -0.21 -19.34
CA TYR A 134 -28.28 0.07 -20.22
C TYR A 134 -27.44 1.24 -19.72
N LEU A 135 -26.23 1.34 -20.26
CA LEU A 135 -25.37 2.49 -20.05
C LEU A 135 -25.54 3.50 -21.19
N SER A 136 -25.58 4.77 -20.82
CA SER A 136 -25.39 5.89 -21.74
C SER A 136 -23.99 6.47 -21.51
N VAL A 137 -23.14 6.44 -22.54
CA VAL A 137 -21.73 6.84 -22.45
C VAL A 137 -21.43 7.97 -23.42
N PHE A 138 -20.94 9.10 -22.94
CA PHE A 138 -20.51 10.22 -23.76
C PHE A 138 -19.00 10.35 -23.69
N LEU A 139 -18.31 10.39 -24.83
CA LEU A 139 -16.86 10.51 -24.94
C LEU A 139 -16.50 11.86 -25.52
N ASN A 140 -15.43 12.45 -24.99
CA ASN A 140 -14.97 13.78 -25.38
C ASN A 140 -14.08 13.78 -26.64
N SER A 141 -13.74 12.60 -27.18
CA SER A 141 -12.91 12.45 -28.38
C SER A 141 -13.37 11.28 -29.25
N TYR A 142 -13.12 11.37 -30.55
CA TYR A 142 -13.23 10.20 -31.45
C TYR A 142 -12.18 9.16 -31.08
N ILE A 143 -12.64 7.94 -30.82
CA ILE A 143 -11.79 6.79 -30.51
C ILE A 143 -12.22 5.57 -31.34
N THR A 144 -11.35 4.56 -31.41
CA THR A 144 -11.68 3.26 -31.95
C THR A 144 -11.31 2.14 -30.98
N GLY A 145 -11.98 1.00 -31.14
CA GLY A 145 -11.72 -0.21 -30.38
C GLY A 145 -12.29 -0.18 -28.95
N LYS A 146 -11.66 -0.98 -28.08
CA LYS A 146 -12.22 -1.37 -26.77
C LYS A 146 -11.41 -0.87 -25.57
N SER A 147 -10.44 0.02 -25.79
CA SER A 147 -9.45 0.45 -24.77
C SER A 147 -10.08 1.09 -23.53
N PHE A 148 -11.26 1.70 -23.67
CA PHE A 148 -11.99 2.38 -22.60
C PHE A 148 -12.70 1.45 -21.61
N GLN A 149 -12.97 0.19 -22.01
CA GLN A 149 -13.87 -0.71 -21.28
C GLN A 149 -13.38 -0.97 -19.85
N LEU A 150 -12.07 -1.13 -19.64
CA LEU A 150 -11.51 -1.37 -18.30
C LEU A 150 -11.71 -0.16 -17.37
N SER A 151 -11.41 1.05 -17.84
CA SER A 151 -11.63 2.27 -17.05
C SER A 151 -13.11 2.51 -16.77
N LEU A 152 -13.98 2.26 -17.76
CA LEU A 152 -15.43 2.34 -17.58
C LEU A 152 -15.91 1.35 -16.51
N ALA A 153 -15.52 0.08 -16.60
CA ALA A 153 -15.90 -0.94 -15.63
C ALA A 153 -15.44 -0.57 -14.21
N LEU A 154 -14.17 -0.19 -14.03
CA LEU A 154 -13.62 0.18 -12.73
C LEU A 154 -14.34 1.39 -12.11
N SER A 155 -14.64 2.42 -12.91
CA SER A 155 -15.36 3.62 -12.42
C SER A 155 -16.75 3.31 -11.84
N LEU A 156 -17.37 2.23 -12.31
CA LEU A 156 -18.69 1.79 -11.87
C LEU A 156 -18.66 0.72 -10.76
N LEU A 157 -17.52 0.02 -10.61
CA LEU A 157 -17.36 -1.09 -9.67
C LEU A 157 -16.66 -0.69 -8.37
N THR A 158 -15.82 0.34 -8.38
CA THR A 158 -15.05 0.75 -7.19
C THR A 158 -14.67 2.23 -7.23
N GLU A 159 -14.61 2.84 -6.05
CA GLU A 159 -14.09 4.20 -5.83
C GLU A 159 -12.72 4.18 -5.15
N LYS A 160 -12.17 2.99 -4.89
CA LYS A 160 -10.91 2.82 -4.14
C LYS A 160 -9.65 2.90 -5.00
N VAL A 161 -9.80 3.10 -6.31
CA VAL A 161 -8.67 3.17 -7.24
C VAL A 161 -8.08 4.59 -7.22
N PRO A 162 -6.79 4.76 -6.88
CA PRO A 162 -6.18 6.09 -6.83
C PRO A 162 -6.12 6.80 -8.19
N ASP A 163 -6.33 8.12 -8.20
CA ASP A 163 -6.37 8.95 -9.42
C ASP A 163 -5.07 8.99 -10.23
N ARG A 164 -3.95 8.65 -9.58
CA ARG A 164 -2.62 8.50 -10.22
C ARG A 164 -2.57 7.32 -11.21
N PHE A 165 -3.57 6.43 -11.21
CA PHE A 165 -3.66 5.33 -12.16
C PHE A 165 -4.60 5.65 -13.32
N CYS A 166 -4.28 5.04 -14.45
CA CYS A 166 -5.05 5.08 -15.68
C CYS A 166 -5.11 3.67 -16.26
N PHE A 167 -6.26 3.26 -16.80
CA PHE A 167 -6.46 1.88 -17.24
C PHE A 167 -6.79 1.79 -18.72
N THR A 168 -6.17 0.84 -19.42
CA THR A 168 -6.53 0.46 -20.78
C THR A 168 -6.79 -1.03 -20.85
N GLY A 169 -7.79 -1.43 -21.62
CA GLY A 169 -8.05 -2.85 -21.86
C GLY A 169 -9.48 -3.09 -22.29
N GLY A 170 -9.69 -4.15 -23.07
CA GLY A 170 -11.02 -4.69 -23.26
C GLY A 170 -11.48 -5.43 -22.01
N VAL A 171 -12.78 -5.58 -21.82
CA VAL A 171 -13.38 -6.34 -20.72
C VAL A 171 -14.46 -7.24 -21.31
N ASP A 172 -14.40 -8.53 -21.02
CA ASP A 172 -15.48 -9.45 -21.37
C ASP A 172 -16.58 -9.51 -20.29
N ALA A 173 -17.67 -10.23 -20.56
CA ALA A 173 -18.79 -10.36 -19.64
C ALA A 173 -18.43 -11.05 -18.30
N LYS A 174 -17.30 -11.76 -18.23
CA LYS A 174 -16.80 -12.40 -17.00
C LYS A 174 -15.84 -11.50 -16.22
N GLY A 175 -15.46 -10.35 -16.78
CA GLY A 175 -14.51 -9.43 -16.16
C GLY A 175 -13.05 -9.73 -16.51
N ASN A 176 -12.77 -10.59 -17.49
CA ASN A 176 -11.39 -10.79 -17.97
C ASN A 176 -10.93 -9.58 -18.78
N VAL A 177 -9.70 -9.15 -18.52
CA VAL A 177 -9.04 -8.05 -19.21
C VAL A 177 -8.44 -8.58 -20.52
N GLN A 178 -8.84 -7.96 -21.63
CA GLN A 178 -8.43 -8.36 -22.97
C GLN A 178 -7.38 -7.40 -23.54
N ALA A 179 -6.45 -7.96 -24.31
CA ALA A 179 -5.41 -7.23 -25.02
C ALA A 179 -5.97 -6.10 -25.91
N VAL A 180 -5.19 -5.03 -26.00
CA VAL A 180 -5.46 -3.83 -26.81
C VAL A 180 -4.15 -3.30 -27.38
N ASP A 181 -4.23 -2.64 -28.53
CA ASP A 181 -3.05 -2.19 -29.27
C ASP A 181 -2.45 -0.89 -28.70
N ASN A 182 -1.24 -0.57 -29.18
CA ASN A 182 -0.53 0.70 -28.95
C ASN A 182 -0.28 1.04 -27.47
N ILE A 183 0.06 0.02 -26.66
CA ILE A 183 0.41 0.22 -25.24
C ILE A 183 1.54 1.24 -25.05
N PRO A 184 2.66 1.21 -25.79
CA PRO A 184 3.74 2.18 -25.59
C PRO A 184 3.31 3.64 -25.82
N GLN A 185 2.46 3.91 -26.81
CA GLN A 185 1.95 5.25 -27.09
C GLN A 185 0.97 5.72 -26.00
N LYS A 186 0.12 4.82 -25.50
CA LYS A 186 -0.79 5.09 -24.38
C LYS A 186 -0.04 5.36 -23.09
N GLU A 187 1.06 4.65 -22.85
CA GLU A 187 1.91 4.85 -21.69
C GLU A 187 2.53 6.26 -21.70
N LYS A 188 3.02 6.72 -22.86
CA LYS A 188 3.51 8.10 -23.04
C LYS A 188 2.44 9.15 -22.72
N ALA A 189 1.20 8.94 -23.17
CA ALA A 189 0.08 9.85 -22.87
C ALA A 189 -0.20 9.90 -21.36
N CYS A 190 -0.22 8.74 -20.68
CA CYS A 190 -0.41 8.68 -19.23
C CYS A 190 0.69 9.42 -18.48
N ARG A 191 1.97 9.15 -18.82
CA ARG A 191 3.12 9.79 -18.18
C ARG A 191 3.09 11.32 -18.36
N SER A 192 2.69 11.81 -19.52
CA SER A 192 2.54 13.24 -19.79
C SER A 192 1.45 13.90 -18.94
N SER A 193 0.49 13.12 -18.47
CA SER A 193 -0.57 13.55 -17.53
C SER A 193 -0.26 13.25 -16.05
N GLY A 194 0.97 12.83 -15.72
CA GLY A 194 1.35 12.44 -14.36
C GLY A 194 0.68 11.15 -13.86
N LYS A 195 0.16 10.32 -14.76
CA LYS A 195 -0.53 9.06 -14.45
C LYS A 195 0.27 7.85 -14.88
N LYS A 196 0.08 6.75 -14.15
CA LYS A 196 0.64 5.44 -14.48
C LYS A 196 -0.38 4.57 -15.20
N LEU A 197 0.04 3.98 -16.32
CA LEU A 197 -0.80 3.09 -17.10
C LEU A 197 -0.79 1.67 -16.53
N ILE A 198 -1.98 1.13 -16.29
CA ILE A 198 -2.24 -0.29 -16.05
C ILE A 198 -2.91 -0.89 -17.29
N SER A 199 -2.33 -1.97 -17.80
CA SER A 199 -2.71 -2.57 -19.08
C SER A 199 -2.93 -4.09 -18.95
N PRO A 200 -3.45 -4.77 -20.00
CA PRO A 200 -3.62 -6.22 -20.00
C PRO A 200 -2.32 -7.01 -19.85
N VAL A 201 -1.15 -6.36 -20.01
CA VAL A 201 0.16 -6.96 -19.71
C VAL A 201 0.35 -7.14 -18.20
N ASN A 202 -0.25 -6.26 -17.41
CA ASN A 202 -0.07 -6.20 -15.96
C ASN A 202 -1.12 -7.04 -15.22
N VAL A 203 -2.38 -6.97 -15.67
CA VAL A 203 -3.57 -7.49 -14.97
C VAL A 203 -4.40 -8.41 -15.87
N ARG A 204 -5.03 -9.44 -15.28
CA ARG A 204 -5.81 -10.44 -16.04
C ARG A 204 -7.32 -10.27 -15.86
N SER A 205 -7.76 -9.77 -14.71
CA SER A 205 -9.18 -9.54 -14.44
C SER A 205 -9.44 -8.18 -13.82
N VAL A 206 -10.68 -7.72 -13.92
CA VAL A 206 -11.17 -6.53 -13.22
C VAL A 206 -11.14 -6.76 -11.69
N ASP A 207 -11.40 -7.99 -11.25
CA ASP A 207 -11.40 -8.36 -9.83
C ASP A 207 -10.01 -8.29 -9.22
N ASP A 208 -8.95 -8.67 -9.96
CA ASP A 208 -7.56 -8.54 -9.50
C ASP A 208 -7.25 -7.10 -9.04
N ILE A 209 -7.79 -6.11 -9.76
CA ILE A 209 -7.60 -4.68 -9.48
C ILE A 209 -8.45 -4.27 -8.28
N ILE A 210 -9.73 -4.63 -8.28
CA ILE A 210 -10.66 -4.29 -7.21
C ILE A 210 -10.17 -4.86 -5.88
N ASP A 211 -9.79 -6.13 -5.85
CA ASP A 211 -9.32 -6.83 -4.65
C ASP A 211 -8.05 -6.17 -4.12
N TRP A 212 -7.08 -5.87 -5.00
CA TRP A 212 -5.83 -5.24 -4.62
C TRP A 212 -6.01 -3.86 -3.95
N PHE A 213 -6.84 -3.01 -4.55
CA PHE A 213 -7.10 -1.67 -4.01
C PHE A 213 -8.13 -1.68 -2.87
N SER A 214 -8.92 -2.75 -2.71
CA SER A 214 -9.89 -2.88 -1.63
C SER A 214 -9.32 -3.40 -0.32
N LYS A 215 -8.15 -4.06 -0.36
CA LYS A 215 -7.48 -4.58 0.84
C LYS A 215 -7.13 -3.44 1.81
N PRO A 216 -7.50 -3.56 3.11
CA PRO A 216 -7.13 -2.56 4.13
C PRO A 216 -5.61 -2.53 4.36
N PHE A 217 -4.95 -3.68 4.21
CA PHE A 217 -3.51 -3.83 4.28
C PHE A 217 -2.98 -4.61 3.08
N VAL A 218 -1.81 -4.20 2.59
CA VAL A 218 -1.04 -4.89 1.57
C VAL A 218 0.11 -5.61 2.27
N ASP A 219 0.12 -6.92 2.14
CA ASP A 219 1.25 -7.74 2.56
C ASP A 219 2.48 -7.45 1.74
N VAL A 220 3.58 -7.15 2.42
CA VAL A 220 4.88 -6.91 1.77
C VAL A 220 5.91 -7.84 2.41
N PRO A 221 6.39 -8.88 1.68
CA PRO A 221 7.51 -9.68 2.14
C PRO A 221 8.78 -8.82 2.15
N PHE A 222 9.54 -8.90 3.24
CA PHE A 222 10.77 -8.13 3.41
C PHE A 222 11.84 -8.99 4.08
N VAL A 223 13.02 -9.00 3.48
CA VAL A 223 14.12 -9.88 3.86
C VAL A 223 15.30 -9.05 4.30
N ILE A 224 15.88 -9.41 5.45
CA ILE A 224 17.16 -8.89 5.89
C ILE A 224 18.15 -10.03 5.88
N THR A 225 19.28 -9.87 5.17
CA THR A 225 20.27 -10.93 5.03
C THR A 225 21.70 -10.40 4.97
N LYS A 226 22.68 -11.26 5.25
CA LYS A 226 24.12 -10.96 5.17
C LYS A 226 24.62 -10.89 3.72
N GLU A 227 24.11 -11.77 2.85
CA GLU A 227 24.53 -11.91 1.46
C GLU A 227 23.32 -12.19 0.56
N ARG A 228 23.39 -11.79 -0.73
CA ARG A 228 22.40 -12.17 -1.77
C ARG A 228 22.16 -13.67 -1.89
N SER A 229 23.05 -14.50 -1.36
CA SER A 229 23.05 -15.93 -1.59
C SER A 229 21.90 -16.66 -0.90
N ARG A 230 21.35 -16.20 0.24
CA ARG A 230 20.23 -16.84 0.97
C ARG A 230 19.59 -15.85 1.96
N PRO A 231 18.27 -15.53 1.92
CA PRO A 231 17.15 -16.25 1.31
C PRO A 231 16.55 -15.57 0.07
N ASN A 232 15.96 -16.38 -0.82
CA ASN A 232 15.04 -15.90 -1.85
C ASN A 232 13.70 -15.57 -1.17
N ILE A 233 12.98 -14.55 -1.64
CA ILE A 233 11.63 -14.26 -1.15
C ILE A 233 10.73 -15.50 -1.24
N GLY A 234 10.88 -16.31 -2.30
CA GLY A 234 10.15 -17.56 -2.49
C GLY A 234 10.37 -18.63 -1.41
N ASP A 235 11.41 -18.52 -0.58
CA ASP A 235 11.69 -19.50 0.50
C ASP A 235 10.68 -19.40 1.66
N PHE A 236 10.01 -18.25 1.83
CA PHE A 236 9.02 -18.02 2.89
C PHE A 236 7.74 -17.36 2.40
N TRP A 237 7.69 -16.94 1.13
CA TRP A 237 6.57 -16.23 0.54
C TRP A 237 6.08 -16.92 -0.73
N GLU A 238 4.87 -17.47 -0.67
CA GLU A 238 4.30 -18.26 -1.77
C GLU A 238 3.40 -17.41 -2.70
N GLU A 239 3.01 -16.20 -2.29
CA GLU A 239 2.07 -15.36 -3.04
C GLU A 239 2.77 -14.55 -4.15
N GLU A 240 3.18 -15.21 -5.24
CA GLU A 240 3.84 -14.55 -6.39
C GLU A 240 3.04 -13.38 -6.97
N HIS A 241 1.70 -13.49 -6.94
CA HIS A 241 0.80 -12.44 -7.43
C HIS A 241 0.96 -11.13 -6.64
N VAL A 242 1.31 -11.19 -5.35
CA VAL A 242 1.60 -10.01 -4.52
C VAL A 242 2.85 -9.31 -5.01
N LEU A 243 3.93 -10.04 -5.28
CA LEU A 243 5.19 -9.48 -5.82
C LEU A 243 4.96 -8.81 -7.17
N LYS A 244 4.21 -9.49 -8.04
CA LYS A 244 3.83 -8.95 -9.35
C LYS A 244 3.04 -7.63 -9.21
N ASN A 245 2.09 -7.58 -8.28
CA ASN A 245 1.26 -6.40 -8.05
C ASN A 245 2.03 -5.26 -7.38
N LEU A 246 2.94 -5.55 -6.44
CA LEU A 246 3.86 -4.56 -5.86
C LEU A 246 4.68 -3.87 -6.95
N LYS A 247 5.26 -4.65 -7.87
CA LYS A 247 6.02 -4.13 -9.01
C LYS A 247 5.14 -3.33 -9.96
N HIS A 248 4.00 -3.88 -10.40
CA HIS A 248 3.18 -3.26 -11.43
C HIS A 248 2.42 -2.04 -10.95
N PHE A 249 1.84 -2.08 -9.76
CA PHE A 249 1.08 -0.96 -9.23
C PHE A 249 1.97 0.07 -8.55
N HIS A 250 2.98 -0.35 -7.80
CA HIS A 250 3.71 0.54 -6.87
C HIS A 250 5.21 0.67 -7.15
N GLU A 251 5.73 0.04 -8.20
CA GLU A 251 7.17 0.08 -8.55
C GLU A 251 8.09 -0.47 -7.47
N ILE A 252 7.52 -1.23 -6.54
CA ILE A 252 8.28 -1.93 -5.51
C ILE A 252 8.80 -3.23 -6.15
N THR A 253 10.09 -3.25 -6.40
CA THR A 253 10.84 -4.36 -6.99
C THR A 253 11.41 -5.28 -5.92
N GLU A 254 11.94 -6.44 -6.33
CA GLU A 254 12.59 -7.37 -5.39
C GLU A 254 13.79 -6.74 -4.67
N GLU A 255 14.55 -5.86 -5.33
CA GLU A 255 15.68 -5.15 -4.71
C GLU A 255 15.23 -4.26 -3.56
N ASP A 256 14.01 -3.72 -3.63
CA ASP A 256 13.42 -2.90 -2.58
C ASP A 256 13.03 -3.73 -1.36
N LEU A 257 12.71 -5.00 -1.57
CA LEU A 257 12.23 -5.96 -0.56
C LEU A 257 13.37 -6.71 0.16
N ILE A 258 14.60 -6.60 -0.34
CA ILE A 258 15.78 -7.28 0.23
C ILE A 258 16.77 -6.23 0.74
N LEU A 259 17.02 -6.24 2.05
CA LEU A 259 18.05 -5.45 2.71
C LEU A 259 19.29 -6.31 2.97
N GLU A 260 20.36 -6.02 2.24
CA GLU A 260 21.66 -6.65 2.44
C GLU A 260 22.46 -5.90 3.50
N THR A 261 22.89 -6.62 4.52
CA THR A 261 23.61 -6.05 5.66
C THR A 261 25.12 -6.07 5.47
N GLY A 262 25.64 -7.04 4.70
CA GLY A 262 27.07 -7.30 4.63
C GLY A 262 27.66 -7.69 5.99
N GLN A 263 28.94 -7.41 6.20
CA GLN A 263 29.56 -7.56 7.51
C GLN A 263 29.23 -6.35 8.39
N LEU A 264 28.55 -6.60 9.51
CA LEU A 264 28.11 -5.55 10.43
C LEU A 264 29.25 -5.14 11.38
N GLU A 265 29.94 -4.05 11.04
CA GLU A 265 31.03 -3.47 11.83
C GLU A 265 30.95 -1.94 11.83
N GLY A 266 31.31 -1.31 12.96
CA GLY A 266 31.39 0.15 13.08
C GLY A 266 30.11 0.87 12.63
N GLN A 267 30.24 1.82 11.70
CA GLN A 267 29.11 2.61 11.19
C GLN A 267 28.07 1.78 10.41
N LYS A 268 28.41 0.57 9.95
CA LYS A 268 27.51 -0.24 9.13
C LYS A 268 26.20 -0.58 9.83
N TRP A 269 26.23 -0.73 11.15
CA TRP A 269 25.03 -0.93 11.97
C TRP A 269 24.02 0.22 11.82
N GLN A 270 24.51 1.47 11.84
CA GLN A 270 23.68 2.66 11.70
C GLN A 270 23.18 2.83 10.26
N GLU A 271 24.02 2.55 9.27
CA GLU A 271 23.63 2.58 7.85
C GLU A 271 22.48 1.62 7.56
N VAL A 272 22.58 0.37 8.01
CA VAL A 272 21.53 -0.65 7.81
C VAL A 272 20.22 -0.24 8.47
N CYS A 273 20.27 0.30 9.69
CA CYS A 273 19.09 0.81 10.39
C CYS A 273 18.44 1.98 9.64
N THR A 274 19.25 2.90 9.13
CA THR A 274 18.79 4.05 8.34
C THR A 274 18.15 3.60 7.03
N GLU A 275 18.79 2.68 6.33
CA GLU A 275 18.28 2.14 5.07
C GLU A 275 16.97 1.37 5.27
N PHE A 276 16.89 0.54 6.32
CA PHE A 276 15.68 -0.17 6.68
C PHE A 276 14.49 0.79 6.84
N ILE A 277 14.62 1.80 7.71
CA ILE A 277 13.49 2.68 7.99
C ILE A 277 13.09 3.53 6.78
N ASN A 278 14.07 3.94 5.96
CA ASN A 278 13.80 4.69 4.73
C ASN A 278 13.05 3.84 3.70
N ARG A 279 13.45 2.57 3.51
CA ARG A 279 12.74 1.63 2.63
C ARG A 279 11.31 1.40 3.10
N ILE A 280 11.11 1.16 4.39
CA ILE A 280 9.78 0.98 4.99
C ILE A 280 8.91 2.20 4.75
N ARG A 281 9.40 3.41 5.04
CA ARG A 281 8.68 4.68 4.83
C ARG A 281 8.28 4.91 3.39
N ARG A 282 9.20 4.69 2.45
CA ARG A 282 8.93 4.85 1.03
C ARG A 282 7.86 3.85 0.57
N MET A 283 8.02 2.56 0.87
CA MET A 283 7.02 1.55 0.50
C MET A 283 5.65 1.86 1.07
N ASP A 284 5.65 2.36 2.30
CA ASP A 284 4.40 2.69 2.95
C ASP A 284 3.68 3.90 2.34
N TYR A 285 4.42 4.95 2.00
CA TYR A 285 3.90 6.08 1.25
C TYR A 285 3.30 5.62 -0.08
N GLU A 286 4.03 4.78 -0.83
CA GLU A 286 3.53 4.21 -2.09
C GLU A 286 2.25 3.39 -1.90
N LEU A 287 2.15 2.64 -0.80
CA LEU A 287 0.99 1.83 -0.45
C LEU A 287 -0.14 2.62 0.22
N SER A 288 0.01 3.93 0.38
CA SER A 288 -0.97 4.82 1.01
C SER A 288 -1.28 4.42 2.45
N ASN A 289 -0.24 4.18 3.26
CA ASN A 289 -0.33 3.79 4.68
C ASN A 289 -0.95 2.40 4.94
N ARG A 290 -1.01 1.54 3.91
CA ARG A 290 -1.58 0.19 4.01
C ARG A 290 -0.53 -0.90 4.19
N LEU A 291 0.72 -0.58 4.48
CA LEU A 291 1.78 -1.59 4.62
C LEU A 291 1.51 -2.55 5.79
N ARG A 292 1.51 -3.85 5.51
CA ARG A 292 1.70 -4.94 6.50
C ARG A 292 2.99 -5.67 6.19
N LEU A 293 4.00 -5.45 7.02
CA LEU A 293 5.34 -6.02 6.80
C LEU A 293 5.36 -7.52 7.17
N ASN A 294 5.90 -8.33 6.28
CA ASN A 294 6.11 -9.77 6.46
C ASN A 294 7.62 -10.02 6.48
N LEU A 295 8.21 -10.07 7.68
CA LEU A 295 9.64 -9.89 7.89
C LEU A 295 10.37 -11.21 8.16
N VAL A 296 11.44 -11.47 7.40
CA VAL A 296 12.47 -12.47 7.72
C VAL A 296 13.76 -11.74 8.07
N ILE A 297 14.39 -12.12 9.18
CA ILE A 297 15.67 -11.56 9.61
C ILE A 297 16.70 -12.67 9.71
N ASN A 298 17.63 -12.71 8.77
CA ASN A 298 18.85 -13.52 8.81
C ASN A 298 20.01 -12.62 9.25
N GLY A 299 20.12 -12.42 10.57
CA GLY A 299 21.11 -11.52 11.17
C GLY A 299 21.19 -11.67 12.68
N PRO A 300 22.07 -10.91 13.34
CA PRO A 300 22.23 -10.97 14.79
C PRO A 300 21.00 -10.41 15.51
N THR A 301 20.71 -10.97 16.69
CA THR A 301 19.56 -10.55 17.51
C THR A 301 19.63 -9.08 17.94
N ALA A 302 20.84 -8.52 18.08
CA ALA A 302 21.08 -7.09 18.30
C ALA A 302 20.49 -6.22 17.17
N LEU A 303 20.69 -6.62 15.91
CA LEU A 303 20.09 -5.91 14.78
C LEU A 303 18.57 -6.04 14.83
N ALA A 304 18.06 -7.25 15.04
CA ALA A 304 16.62 -7.51 15.10
C ALA A 304 15.91 -6.63 16.13
N MET A 305 16.48 -6.48 17.33
CA MET A 305 15.95 -5.57 18.34
C MET A 305 15.91 -4.11 17.86
N ALA A 306 16.99 -3.62 17.26
CA ALA A 306 17.03 -2.27 16.72
C ALA A 306 15.95 -2.04 15.64
N LEU A 307 15.79 -2.98 14.72
CA LEU A 307 14.76 -2.91 13.67
C LEU A 307 13.34 -2.95 14.27
N GLY A 308 13.13 -3.73 15.32
CA GLY A 308 11.87 -3.74 16.07
C GLY A 308 11.55 -2.39 16.72
N ILE A 309 12.55 -1.72 17.30
CA ILE A 309 12.40 -0.36 17.83
C ILE A 309 12.00 0.62 16.72
N LEU A 310 12.67 0.55 15.56
CA LEU A 310 12.37 1.40 14.40
C LEU A 310 10.96 1.17 13.83
N TYR A 311 10.49 -0.08 13.85
CA TYR A 311 9.17 -0.46 13.34
C TYR A 311 8.04 -0.34 14.39
N SER A 312 8.31 0.24 15.57
CA SER A 312 7.41 0.22 16.74
C SER A 312 6.11 1.07 16.63
N HIS A 313 5.64 1.39 15.42
CA HIS A 313 4.37 2.06 15.13
C HIS A 313 3.15 1.13 15.36
N THR A 314 1.91 1.62 15.28
CA THR A 314 0.67 0.84 15.58
C THR A 314 0.25 -0.20 14.54
N ARG A 315 1.05 -0.47 13.52
CA ARG A 315 0.60 -1.25 12.35
C ARG A 315 0.83 -2.74 12.49
N PRO A 316 -0.02 -3.55 11.82
CA PRO A 316 0.16 -4.99 11.82
C PRO A 316 1.44 -5.40 11.10
N PHE A 317 2.05 -6.47 11.57
CA PHE A 317 3.15 -7.16 10.90
C PHE A 317 3.17 -8.64 11.23
N ARG A 318 3.99 -9.36 10.48
CA ARG A 318 4.30 -10.76 10.70
C ARG A 318 5.80 -10.95 10.73
N VAL A 319 6.30 -11.68 11.72
CA VAL A 319 7.70 -12.11 11.75
C VAL A 319 7.76 -13.60 11.41
N PHE A 320 8.66 -13.97 10.52
CA PHE A 320 8.93 -15.35 10.15
C PHE A 320 10.13 -15.86 10.95
N HIS A 321 9.88 -16.88 11.76
CA HIS A 321 10.88 -17.55 12.59
C HIS A 321 11.21 -18.92 11.97
N TYR A 322 12.47 -19.13 11.55
CA TYR A 322 12.90 -20.42 11.04
C TYR A 322 13.20 -21.39 12.19
N SER A 323 12.54 -22.54 12.19
CA SER A 323 12.85 -23.64 13.11
C SER A 323 13.84 -24.60 12.44
N ASN A 324 15.05 -24.72 13.00
CA ASN A 324 16.06 -25.66 12.52
C ASN A 324 15.66 -27.13 12.69
N SER A 325 14.93 -27.46 13.76
CA SER A 325 14.50 -28.84 14.04
C SER A 325 13.46 -29.33 13.03
N GLU A 326 12.57 -28.44 12.61
CA GLU A 326 11.48 -28.76 11.69
C GLU A 326 11.74 -28.30 10.25
N LYS A 327 12.85 -27.59 10.02
CA LYS A 327 13.30 -27.05 8.73
C LYS A 327 12.22 -26.22 8.01
N ARG A 328 11.42 -25.47 8.76
CA ARG A 328 10.33 -24.63 8.23
C ARG A 328 10.22 -23.30 8.94
N TYR A 329 9.58 -22.33 8.28
CA TYR A 329 9.22 -21.07 8.89
C TYR A 329 7.91 -21.16 9.67
N TYR A 330 7.87 -20.45 10.78
CA TYR A 330 6.71 -20.19 11.61
C TYR A 330 6.37 -18.72 11.59
N THR A 331 5.08 -18.41 11.49
CA THR A 331 4.59 -17.03 11.47
C THR A 331 4.21 -16.58 12.88
N ILE A 332 4.64 -15.38 13.23
CA ILE A 332 4.23 -14.69 14.46
C ILE A 332 3.50 -13.44 14.02
N ASP A 333 2.17 -13.52 14.04
CA ASP A 333 1.30 -12.42 13.65
C ASP A 333 1.08 -11.45 14.84
N VAL A 334 1.32 -10.17 14.58
CA VAL A 334 1.02 -9.05 15.49
C VAL A 334 0.06 -8.13 14.74
N PHE A 335 -1.20 -8.10 15.16
CA PHE A 335 -2.23 -7.30 14.48
C PHE A 335 -2.20 -5.84 14.98
N ASN A 336 -1.72 -5.65 16.19
CA ASN A 336 -1.49 -4.35 16.81
C ASN A 336 -0.28 -4.40 17.74
N THR A 337 0.63 -3.43 17.65
CA THR A 337 1.81 -3.38 18.53
C THR A 337 1.47 -3.15 20.00
N ARG A 338 0.26 -2.68 20.32
CA ARG A 338 -0.25 -2.64 21.70
C ARG A 338 -0.30 -4.03 22.34
N GLU A 339 -0.51 -5.09 21.55
CA GLU A 339 -0.47 -6.48 22.04
C GLU A 339 0.83 -6.80 22.79
N LEU A 340 1.95 -6.20 22.33
CA LEU A 340 3.29 -6.37 22.89
C LEU A 340 3.63 -5.34 23.98
N LYS A 341 3.05 -4.13 23.92
CA LYS A 341 3.40 -3.01 24.80
C LYS A 341 2.60 -2.98 26.10
N GLU A 342 1.45 -3.65 26.14
CA GLU A 342 0.62 -3.73 27.34
C GLU A 342 1.30 -4.55 28.44
N ARG A 343 1.40 -3.97 29.64
CA ARG A 343 2.00 -4.65 30.79
C ARG A 343 1.16 -5.85 31.20
N VAL A 344 1.82 -7.00 31.37
CA VAL A 344 1.22 -8.16 32.03
C VAL A 344 1.30 -8.05 33.55
N LYS A 345 0.35 -8.67 34.24
CA LYS A 345 0.33 -8.76 35.72
C LYS A 345 0.85 -10.09 36.24
N GLU A 346 0.70 -11.13 35.43
CA GLU A 346 1.14 -12.49 35.73
C GLU A 346 2.15 -12.90 34.67
N TYR A 347 3.25 -13.50 35.12
CA TYR A 347 4.36 -13.95 34.29
C TYR A 347 4.30 -15.47 34.20
N THR A 348 3.78 -16.00 33.10
CA THR A 348 3.55 -17.43 32.91
C THR A 348 4.75 -18.09 32.25
N HIS A 349 5.42 -17.39 31.33
CA HIS A 349 6.45 -17.97 30.47
C HIS A 349 7.87 -17.59 30.88
N THR A 350 8.03 -16.52 31.64
CA THR A 350 9.34 -15.94 31.95
C THR A 350 9.52 -15.70 33.44
N GLU A 351 10.78 -15.59 33.83
CA GLU A 351 11.22 -15.22 35.17
C GLU A 351 12.28 -14.12 35.08
N ALA A 352 12.44 -13.40 36.19
CA ALA A 352 13.35 -12.28 36.28
C ALA A 352 14.11 -12.31 37.60
N GLU A 353 15.42 -12.12 37.53
CA GLU A 353 16.30 -11.93 38.66
C GLU A 353 16.90 -10.52 38.58
N LEU A 354 16.67 -9.71 39.61
CA LEU A 354 17.22 -8.35 39.69
C LEU A 354 18.30 -8.31 40.78
N ASP A 355 19.55 -8.23 40.35
CA ASP A 355 20.70 -7.94 41.19
C ASP A 355 20.79 -6.42 41.37
N SER A 356 20.10 -5.92 42.40
CA SER A 356 20.02 -4.49 42.71
C SER A 356 21.27 -4.04 43.47
N SER A 357 22.00 -3.12 42.87
CA SER A 357 23.13 -2.41 43.46
C SER A 357 22.81 -0.90 43.56
N GLU A 358 23.80 -0.08 43.92
CA GLU A 358 23.67 1.39 43.81
C GLU A 358 23.97 1.89 42.37
N GLY A 359 23.87 1.02 41.36
CA GLY A 359 24.15 1.34 39.96
C GLY A 359 23.23 2.43 39.41
N LYS A 360 23.74 3.28 38.52
CA LYS A 360 22.94 4.36 37.90
C LYS A 360 22.22 3.90 36.63
N ASP A 361 22.74 2.85 36.01
CA ASP A 361 22.22 2.26 34.79
C ASP A 361 21.55 0.90 35.06
N LEU A 362 20.82 0.37 34.07
CA LEU A 362 20.24 -0.97 34.11
C LEU A 362 20.81 -1.81 32.97
N ALA A 363 21.51 -2.89 33.29
CA ALA A 363 21.90 -3.93 32.34
C ALA A 363 20.81 -4.99 32.26
N VAL A 364 20.19 -5.12 31.10
CA VAL A 364 19.18 -6.13 30.80
C VAL A 364 19.84 -7.27 30.03
N ILE A 365 19.86 -8.45 30.64
CA ILE A 365 20.44 -9.66 30.08
C ILE A 365 19.28 -10.60 29.72
N ILE A 366 19.10 -10.87 28.43
CA ILE A 366 18.13 -11.87 27.98
C ILE A 366 18.84 -13.21 27.83
N ARG A 367 18.56 -14.15 28.73
CA ARG A 367 19.06 -15.53 28.73
C ARG A 367 18.01 -16.46 28.13
N GLY A 368 17.87 -16.42 26.81
CA GLY A 368 16.93 -17.25 26.04
C GLY A 368 17.56 -18.38 25.21
N ALA A 369 18.89 -18.47 25.16
CA ALA A 369 19.65 -19.48 24.42
C ALA A 369 20.48 -20.34 25.36
N HIS A 370 21.07 -21.43 24.84
CA HIS A 370 21.81 -22.43 25.64
C HIS A 370 23.05 -21.92 26.37
N HIS A 371 23.60 -20.76 25.99
CA HIS A 371 24.75 -20.16 26.65
C HIS A 371 24.29 -19.07 27.61
N ASP A 372 24.66 -19.18 28.89
CA ASP A 372 24.43 -18.15 29.90
C ASP A 372 25.43 -17.00 29.71
N PRO A 373 24.98 -15.80 29.28
CA PRO A 373 25.85 -14.66 29.04
C PRO A 373 26.20 -13.88 30.33
N THR A 374 25.64 -14.24 31.48
CA THR A 374 25.65 -13.39 32.68
C THR A 374 27.07 -13.09 33.16
N GLY A 375 27.94 -14.09 33.21
CA GLY A 375 29.34 -13.92 33.62
C GLY A 375 30.11 -12.98 32.68
N ASP A 376 29.98 -13.20 31.37
CA ASP A 376 30.64 -12.40 30.33
C ASP A 376 30.16 -10.94 30.35
N VAL A 377 28.86 -10.71 30.58
CA VAL A 377 28.30 -9.36 30.71
C VAL A 377 28.82 -8.68 31.98
N LYS A 378 28.86 -9.36 33.13
CA LYS A 378 29.43 -8.80 34.38
C LYS A 378 30.89 -8.40 34.19
N ALA A 379 31.68 -9.24 33.52
CA ALA A 379 33.08 -8.94 33.20
C ALA A 379 33.21 -7.73 32.26
N TYR A 380 32.36 -7.65 31.23
CA TYR A 380 32.33 -6.52 30.29
C TYR A 380 31.97 -5.20 30.99
N LEU A 381 30.88 -5.17 31.77
CA LEU A 381 30.45 -3.97 32.50
C LEU A 381 31.54 -3.46 33.43
N THR A 382 32.23 -4.37 34.14
CA THR A 382 33.36 -4.03 35.02
C THR A 382 34.53 -3.45 34.23
N LYS A 383 34.91 -4.07 33.12
CA LYS A 383 36.00 -3.62 32.25
C LYS A 383 35.75 -2.22 31.69
N GLU A 384 34.52 -1.94 31.28
CA GLU A 384 34.13 -0.65 30.70
C GLU A 384 33.74 0.40 31.76
N GLY A 385 33.78 0.06 33.05
CA GLY A 385 33.45 0.97 34.14
C GLY A 385 31.97 1.38 34.21
N ILE A 386 31.07 0.54 33.68
CA ILE A 386 29.62 0.80 33.65
C ILE A 386 29.02 0.33 34.98
N SER A 387 28.51 1.27 35.77
CA SER A 387 27.85 0.99 37.06
C SER A 387 26.36 0.77 36.85
N ALA A 388 25.96 -0.50 36.74
CA ALA A 388 24.59 -0.90 36.43
C ALA A 388 24.04 -1.95 37.40
N ASP A 389 22.75 -1.85 37.71
CA ASP A 389 21.98 -2.97 38.25
C ASP A 389 21.75 -4.00 37.15
N ILE A 390 21.65 -5.28 37.50
CA ILE A 390 21.58 -6.35 36.51
C ILE A 390 20.24 -7.05 36.60
N LEU A 391 19.44 -6.93 35.53
CA LEU A 391 18.19 -7.65 35.34
C LEU A 391 18.42 -8.81 34.37
N VAL A 392 18.40 -10.03 34.88
CA VAL A 392 18.46 -11.25 34.08
C VAL A 392 17.03 -11.72 33.81
N LEU A 393 16.69 -11.90 32.54
CA LEU A 393 15.39 -12.40 32.09
C LEU A 393 15.56 -13.73 31.37
N SER A 394 14.81 -14.73 31.81
CA SER A 394 14.93 -16.12 31.33
C SER A 394 13.56 -16.73 31.06
N PRO A 395 13.44 -17.68 30.12
CA PRO A 395 12.23 -18.48 29.98
C PRO A 395 12.16 -19.49 31.14
N LYS A 396 10.96 -19.68 31.71
CA LYS A 396 10.71 -20.69 32.77
C LYS A 396 10.86 -22.12 32.28
N GLU A 397 10.59 -22.36 31.00
CA GLU A 397 10.70 -23.66 30.36
C GLU A 397 11.69 -23.64 29.19
N LYS A 398 12.61 -24.61 29.18
CA LYS A 398 13.53 -24.97 28.07
C LYS A 398 14.23 -23.78 27.39
N GLU A 399 15.31 -23.31 28.00
CA GLU A 399 16.28 -22.40 27.35
C GLU A 399 16.68 -22.90 25.96
N GLY A 400 16.68 -22.02 24.95
CA GLY A 400 17.06 -22.34 23.57
C GLY A 400 16.00 -23.00 22.69
N ASN A 401 14.83 -23.39 23.22
CA ASN A 401 13.77 -24.04 22.44
C ASN A 401 12.37 -23.56 22.81
N ILE A 402 12.18 -22.24 22.85
CA ILE A 402 10.88 -21.61 23.10
C ILE A 402 9.93 -21.92 21.93
N PRO A 403 8.75 -22.51 22.17
CA PRO A 403 7.77 -22.80 21.12
C PRO A 403 7.40 -21.55 20.31
N PRO A 404 7.30 -21.63 18.97
CA PRO A 404 7.01 -20.48 18.12
C PRO A 404 5.72 -19.71 18.51
N ASN A 405 4.70 -20.42 18.97
CA ASN A 405 3.44 -19.83 19.42
C ASN A 405 3.55 -19.06 20.75
N GLN A 406 4.64 -19.21 21.51
CA GLN A 406 4.88 -18.52 22.78
C GLN A 406 5.81 -17.31 22.64
N LEU A 407 6.51 -17.15 21.51
CA LEU A 407 7.52 -16.09 21.33
C LEU A 407 6.95 -14.68 21.55
N LYS A 408 5.68 -14.46 21.17
CA LYS A 408 4.98 -13.18 21.38
C LYS A 408 4.77 -12.87 22.86
N GLU A 409 4.26 -13.83 23.63
CA GLU A 409 4.00 -13.66 25.06
C GLU A 409 5.31 -13.53 25.84
N VAL A 410 6.34 -14.31 25.50
CA VAL A 410 7.67 -14.18 26.11
C VAL A 410 8.24 -12.78 25.93
N ALA A 411 8.19 -12.22 24.71
CA ALA A 411 8.68 -10.87 24.46
C ALA A 411 7.90 -9.80 25.24
N LYS A 412 6.57 -9.98 25.38
CA LYS A 412 5.69 -9.10 26.16
C LYS A 412 5.99 -9.16 27.67
N GLU A 413 6.21 -10.36 28.20
CA GLU A 413 6.58 -10.56 29.60
C GLU A 413 7.95 -9.94 29.90
N TYR A 414 8.95 -10.15 29.03
CA TYR A 414 10.25 -9.49 29.16
C TYR A 414 10.14 -7.96 29.17
N ALA A 415 9.36 -7.38 28.25
CA ALA A 415 9.11 -5.94 28.26
C ALA A 415 8.46 -5.47 29.57
N SER A 416 7.52 -6.27 30.11
CA SER A 416 6.85 -5.98 31.38
C SER A 416 7.78 -6.07 32.59
N HIS A 417 8.73 -7.01 32.60
CA HIS A 417 9.77 -7.08 33.64
C HIS A 417 10.69 -5.86 33.61
N ILE A 418 11.17 -5.45 32.44
CA ILE A 418 12.01 -4.25 32.29
C ILE A 418 11.26 -3.01 32.81
N GLN A 419 9.99 -2.87 32.45
CA GLN A 419 9.15 -1.77 32.91
C GLN A 419 8.91 -1.79 34.43
N SER A 420 8.86 -2.97 35.04
CA SER A 420 8.72 -3.12 36.49
C SER A 420 10.00 -2.73 37.22
N ALA A 421 11.17 -3.14 36.72
CA ALA A 421 12.46 -2.69 37.27
C ALA A 421 12.60 -1.17 37.21
N ARG A 422 12.22 -0.55 36.09
CA ARG A 422 12.23 0.92 35.93
C ARG A 422 11.22 1.66 36.80
N ALA A 423 10.17 0.98 37.26
CA ALA A 423 9.21 1.56 38.20
C ALA A 423 9.77 1.57 39.63
N GLN A 424 10.69 0.67 39.95
CA GLN A 424 11.34 0.59 41.26
C GLN A 424 12.47 1.61 41.41
N LYS A 425 13.20 1.90 40.32
CA LYS A 425 14.35 2.81 40.32
C LYS A 425 14.45 3.58 39.00
N HIS A 426 14.82 4.85 39.08
CA HIS A 426 15.14 5.64 37.90
C HIS A 426 16.54 5.32 37.41
N TYR A 427 16.64 4.77 36.19
CA TYR A 427 17.91 4.48 35.53
C TYR A 427 18.21 5.50 34.45
N GLU A 428 19.46 5.97 34.40
CA GLU A 428 19.92 6.95 33.41
C GLU A 428 20.00 6.32 32.01
N ASN A 429 20.58 5.11 31.92
CA ASN A 429 20.70 4.35 30.68
C ASN A 429 20.26 2.89 30.85
N ILE A 430 19.87 2.26 29.73
CA ILE A 430 19.58 0.83 29.66
C ILE A 430 20.53 0.15 28.67
N HIS A 431 21.16 -0.94 29.09
CA HIS A 431 22.14 -1.70 28.32
C HIS A 431 21.57 -3.08 27.99
N PHE A 432 21.35 -3.37 26.71
CA PHE A 432 20.76 -4.63 26.27
C PHE A 432 21.80 -5.64 25.78
N PHE A 433 21.82 -6.80 26.43
CA PHE A 433 22.64 -7.95 26.06
C PHE A 433 21.71 -9.13 25.72
N LEU A 434 21.78 -9.60 24.47
CA LEU A 434 20.77 -10.48 23.89
C LEU A 434 21.36 -11.86 23.56
N SER A 435 21.01 -12.88 24.34
CA SER A 435 21.25 -14.29 24.03
C SER A 435 19.90 -14.98 23.81
N THR A 436 19.24 -14.70 22.69
CA THR A 436 17.84 -15.12 22.46
C THR A 436 17.53 -15.26 20.97
N PRO A 437 16.50 -16.04 20.57
CA PRO A 437 16.04 -16.10 19.18
C PRO A 437 15.80 -14.71 18.58
N VAL A 438 16.18 -14.55 17.30
CA VAL A 438 16.06 -13.31 16.52
C VAL A 438 14.65 -12.70 16.59
N ALA A 439 13.63 -13.55 16.50
CA ALA A 439 12.23 -13.12 16.59
C ALA A 439 11.89 -12.48 17.94
N ILE A 440 12.39 -13.01 19.06
CA ILE A 440 12.21 -12.40 20.39
C ILE A 440 12.92 -11.06 20.44
N GLY A 441 14.14 -10.95 19.92
CA GLY A 441 14.86 -9.68 19.85
C GLY A 441 14.04 -8.60 19.15
N TYR A 442 13.50 -8.92 17.98
CA TYR A 442 12.62 -8.00 17.23
C TYR A 442 11.36 -7.63 18.00
N LEU A 443 10.61 -8.60 18.52
CA LEU A 443 9.36 -8.36 19.25
C LEU A 443 9.60 -7.55 20.53
N LEU A 444 10.69 -7.81 21.24
CA LEU A 444 11.11 -7.04 22.41
C LEU A 444 11.46 -5.60 22.02
N GLY A 445 12.15 -5.40 20.90
CA GLY A 445 12.41 -4.06 20.36
C GLY A 445 11.13 -3.28 20.07
N VAL A 446 10.13 -3.93 19.44
CA VAL A 446 8.80 -3.35 19.20
C VAL A 446 8.11 -2.98 20.52
N ALA A 447 8.15 -3.89 21.51
CA ALA A 447 7.53 -3.70 22.82
C ALA A 447 8.18 -2.57 23.63
N PHE A 448 9.51 -2.46 23.56
CA PHE A 448 10.29 -1.49 24.33
C PHE A 448 10.17 -0.07 23.75
N GLY A 449 10.27 0.09 22.43
CA GLY A 449 10.21 1.38 21.75
C GLY A 449 11.48 2.24 21.92
N HIS A 450 11.35 3.57 21.85
CA HIS A 450 12.48 4.50 21.69
C HIS A 450 12.59 5.57 22.80
N TYR A 451 11.88 5.42 23.91
CA TYR A 451 11.71 6.48 24.91
C TYR A 451 12.85 6.58 25.95
N THR A 452 13.86 5.71 25.89
CA THR A 452 14.91 5.64 26.91
C THR A 452 16.28 5.70 26.27
N LYS A 453 17.25 6.29 26.97
CA LYS A 453 18.66 6.31 26.58
C LYS A 453 19.32 4.97 26.82
N GLY A 454 20.40 4.71 26.08
CA GLY A 454 21.22 3.52 26.31
C GLY A 454 21.65 2.83 25.03
N TYR A 455 21.97 1.54 25.13
CA TYR A 455 22.75 0.86 24.11
C TYR A 455 22.32 -0.59 23.90
N ILE A 456 22.47 -1.06 22.67
CA ILE A 456 22.35 -2.46 22.28
C ILE A 456 23.76 -2.99 22.02
N TYR A 457 24.05 -4.16 22.60
CA TYR A 457 25.34 -4.82 22.49
C TYR A 457 25.24 -6.09 21.64
N ASN A 458 26.30 -6.39 20.91
CA ASN A 458 26.44 -7.63 20.15
C ASN A 458 27.63 -8.43 20.68
N TYR A 459 27.45 -9.75 20.82
CA TYR A 459 28.55 -10.63 21.23
C TYR A 459 29.64 -10.69 20.16
N LYS A 460 30.89 -10.62 20.58
CA LYS A 460 32.07 -10.69 19.71
C LYS A 460 33.09 -11.62 20.32
N THR A 461 33.40 -12.70 19.61
CA THR A 461 34.19 -13.85 20.09
C THR A 461 35.52 -13.49 20.76
N ASN A 462 36.12 -12.33 20.44
CA ASN A 462 37.41 -11.89 20.99
C ASN A 462 37.33 -10.69 21.95
N GLU A 463 36.19 -10.02 22.07
CA GLU A 463 36.05 -8.77 22.85
C GLU A 463 34.92 -8.86 23.90
N LEU A 464 34.35 -10.06 24.10
CA LEU A 464 33.09 -10.35 24.82
C LEU A 464 31.89 -9.67 24.17
N TYR A 465 31.82 -8.34 24.23
CA TYR A 465 30.72 -7.55 23.67
C TYR A 465 31.22 -6.28 22.99
N GLU A 466 30.54 -5.89 21.93
CA GLU A 466 30.71 -4.61 21.26
C GLU A 466 29.42 -3.79 21.39
N ARG A 467 29.57 -2.50 21.69
CA ARG A 467 28.47 -1.54 21.67
C ARG A 467 28.14 -1.17 20.23
N VAL A 468 27.05 -1.69 19.68
CA VAL A 468 26.76 -1.58 18.25
C VAL A 468 25.80 -0.45 17.88
N LEU A 469 24.81 -0.17 18.74
CA LEU A 469 23.78 0.85 18.46
C LEU A 469 23.39 1.58 19.75
N SER A 470 23.18 2.89 19.66
CA SER A 470 22.55 3.67 20.72
C SER A 470 21.05 3.82 20.48
N LEU A 471 20.27 3.85 21.56
CA LEU A 471 18.82 4.02 21.49
C LEU A 471 18.44 5.43 21.03
N GLU A 472 19.28 6.42 21.34
CA GLU A 472 19.13 7.81 20.90
C GLU A 472 19.26 7.93 19.38
N PHE A 473 20.20 7.20 18.76
CA PHE A 473 20.31 7.18 17.31
C PHE A 473 19.03 6.62 16.66
N LEU A 474 18.48 5.54 17.21
CA LEU A 474 17.24 4.95 16.72
C LEU A 474 16.04 5.89 16.91
N ARG A 475 15.97 6.58 18.05
CA ARG A 475 14.96 7.62 18.30
C ARG A 475 15.06 8.75 17.29
N ASP A 476 16.27 9.27 17.06
CA ASP A 476 16.50 10.34 16.09
C ASP A 476 16.05 9.94 14.69
N LEU A 477 16.26 8.69 14.27
CA LEU A 477 15.76 8.19 13.00
C LEU A 477 14.23 8.17 12.93
N ILE A 478 13.56 7.88 14.04
CA ILE A 478 12.10 7.85 14.14
C ILE A 478 11.52 9.28 14.13
N GLU A 479 12.10 10.20 14.92
CA GLU A 479 11.58 11.56 15.15
C GLU A 479 11.93 12.58 14.06
N LYS A 480 13.04 12.40 13.34
CA LYS A 480 13.49 13.35 12.28
C LYS A 480 12.81 13.14 10.93
N ALA A 481 11.80 12.27 10.84
CA ALA A 481 11.05 12.00 9.62
C ALA A 481 9.57 12.14 9.88
#